data_AF-A0A653SGQ7-F1
#
_entry.id   AF-A0A653SGQ7-F1
#
_cell.length_a   1.000
_cell.length_b   1.000
_cell.length_c   1.000
_cell.angle_alpha   90.00
_cell.angle_beta   90.00
_cell.angle_gamma   90.00
#
_symmetry.space_group_name_H-M   'P 1'
#
loop_
_entity.id
_entity.type
_entity.pdbx_description
1 polymer ?
#
loop_
_entity_poly.entity_id
_entity_poly.type
_entity_poly.pdbx_seq_one_letter_code
_entity_poly.pdbx_strand_id
1 'polypeptide(L)'
;MARNTVYIIGAGASFEADLPVGNSLKDEIARILKMEFEHGSFKDGNYDLYQTLRRHTNNNNAEVNEYLQACRHIRNNMPLAISIDNFIDSERGNEKLALCGKIGIVDSILKAEKRSKLYFDRYRGSRTINFSALESTWYLPFFRTLTENCRAEDLAKRFSSITLVIFNYDRCIEHFLHNALMTYYRLSGAEAAEVIAKLTFIHPYGTVGSLQWQDRASSTVMEYGGEIQTHQLIEYAQRIRTFTEGAHSDSMGILKSNMKYAERIVFLGFAFHRLNMELLSLTDVDRYENPAAIDCYATAFETSKSDQESISSSISHLFEGELKINIENMTCSKLFNDYSRSLGYA
;
A
#
# COMPACT_ATOMS: atom_id res chain seq x y z
N MET A 1 29.36 1.71 -3.90
CA MET A 1 28.18 0.85 -4.18
C MET A 1 26.95 1.65 -3.81
N ALA A 2 25.79 1.38 -4.43
CA ALA A 2 24.55 2.06 -4.06
C ALA A 2 24.19 1.69 -2.62
N ARG A 3 23.77 2.67 -1.82
CA ARG A 3 23.41 2.45 -0.42
C ARG A 3 22.13 1.63 -0.30
N ASN A 4 22.11 0.68 0.63
CA ASN A 4 20.91 -0.11 0.92
C ASN A 4 19.82 0.81 1.47
N THR A 5 18.81 1.09 0.65
CA THR A 5 17.77 2.05 0.97
C THR A 5 16.43 1.35 1.13
N VAL A 6 15.80 1.54 2.30
CA VAL A 6 14.46 1.02 2.59
C VAL A 6 13.47 2.19 2.55
N TYR A 7 12.53 2.16 1.61
CA TYR A 7 11.39 3.06 1.60
C TYR A 7 10.21 2.41 2.30
N ILE A 8 9.60 3.14 3.23
CA ILE A 8 8.43 2.72 3.98
C ILE A 8 7.28 3.61 3.52
N ILE A 9 6.35 3.03 2.78
CA ILE A 9 5.32 3.74 2.01
C ILE A 9 3.97 3.50 2.69
N GLY A 10 3.35 4.60 3.14
CA GLY A 10 2.00 4.60 3.69
C GLY A 10 0.99 5.32 2.79
N ALA A 11 -0.26 5.39 3.27
CA ALA A 11 -1.39 5.79 2.43
C ALA A 11 -1.28 7.23 1.93
N GLY A 12 -0.63 8.12 2.71
CA GLY A 12 -0.37 9.50 2.31
C GLY A 12 0.50 9.64 1.06
N ALA A 13 1.28 8.62 0.69
CA ALA A 13 2.07 8.62 -0.54
C ALA A 13 1.17 8.37 -1.77
N SER A 14 0.20 7.46 -1.65
CA SER A 14 -0.78 7.19 -2.71
C SER A 14 -1.83 8.31 -2.83
N PHE A 15 -2.06 9.09 -1.77
CA PHE A 15 -2.94 10.25 -1.80
C PHE A 15 -2.56 11.28 -2.87
N GLU A 16 -1.26 11.47 -3.13
CA GLU A 16 -0.81 12.40 -4.18
C GLU A 16 -1.26 11.94 -5.59
N ALA A 17 -1.53 10.65 -5.78
CA ALA A 17 -2.13 10.07 -6.98
C ALA A 17 -3.68 10.01 -6.95
N ASP A 18 -4.32 10.68 -5.99
CA ASP A 18 -5.77 10.73 -5.77
C ASP A 18 -6.40 9.45 -5.19
N LEU A 19 -5.62 8.62 -4.48
CA LEU A 19 -6.18 7.51 -3.70
C LEU A 19 -6.73 7.99 -2.34
N PRO A 20 -7.79 7.36 -1.81
CA PRO A 20 -8.39 7.76 -0.54
C PRO A 20 -7.49 7.42 0.65
N VAL A 21 -7.53 8.27 1.68
CA VAL A 21 -6.79 8.07 2.95
C VAL A 21 -7.65 8.40 4.15
N GLY A 22 -7.35 7.78 5.29
CA GLY A 22 -8.02 8.07 6.57
C GLY A 22 -9.54 8.00 6.47
N ASN A 23 -10.21 9.11 6.78
CA ASN A 23 -11.68 9.19 6.77
C ASN A 23 -12.29 8.92 5.39
N SER A 24 -11.67 9.38 4.29
CA SER A 24 -12.27 9.19 2.95
C SER A 24 -12.32 7.71 2.56
N LEU A 25 -11.32 6.92 2.97
CA LEU A 25 -11.32 5.47 2.79
C LEU A 25 -12.40 4.79 3.64
N LYS A 26 -12.53 5.18 4.91
CA LYS A 26 -13.57 4.67 5.81
C LYS A 26 -14.98 4.96 5.28
N ASP A 27 -15.20 6.14 4.73
CA ASP A 27 -16.48 6.54 4.14
C ASP A 27 -16.80 5.73 2.87
N GLU A 28 -15.80 5.47 2.02
CA GLU A 28 -15.95 4.59 0.86
C GLU A 28 -16.32 3.16 1.27
N ILE A 29 -15.62 2.60 2.26
CA ILE A 29 -15.90 1.26 2.80
C ILE A 29 -17.32 1.20 3.39
N ALA A 30 -17.70 2.19 4.21
CA ALA A 30 -19.03 2.27 4.79
C ALA A 30 -20.13 2.30 3.71
N ARG A 31 -19.88 3.01 2.60
CA ARG A 31 -20.80 3.07 1.45
C ARG A 31 -20.88 1.75 0.71
N ILE A 32 -19.75 1.10 0.45
CA ILE A 32 -19.67 -0.20 -0.22
C ILE A 32 -20.42 -1.28 0.56
N LEU A 33 -20.32 -1.27 1.89
CA LEU A 33 -20.96 -2.24 2.77
C LEU A 33 -22.43 -1.91 3.09
N LYS A 34 -22.97 -0.80 2.57
CA LYS A 34 -24.37 -0.43 2.75
C LYS A 34 -25.28 -1.41 2.02
N MET A 35 -26.13 -2.11 2.76
CA MET A 35 -27.25 -2.91 2.24
C MET A 35 -28.46 -2.71 3.15
N GLU A 36 -29.57 -2.30 2.57
CA GLU A 36 -30.82 -2.00 3.28
C GLU A 36 -31.94 -2.93 2.81
N PHE A 37 -32.76 -3.37 3.76
CA PHE A 37 -33.84 -4.31 3.54
C PHE A 37 -35.13 -3.79 4.13
N GLU A 38 -36.25 -4.02 3.44
CA GLU A 38 -37.60 -3.68 3.88
C GLU A 38 -38.53 -4.86 3.65
N HIS A 39 -39.27 -5.24 4.70
CA HIS A 39 -40.13 -6.43 4.71
C HIS A 39 -39.45 -7.72 4.22
N GLY A 40 -38.15 -7.88 4.50
CA GLY A 40 -37.36 -9.05 4.10
C GLY A 40 -36.88 -9.04 2.64
N SER A 41 -37.18 -7.98 1.89
CA SER A 41 -36.70 -7.76 0.52
C SER A 41 -35.59 -6.71 0.48
N PHE A 42 -34.67 -6.83 -0.49
CA PHE A 42 -33.63 -5.82 -0.70
C PHE A 42 -34.26 -4.50 -1.15
N LYS A 43 -33.88 -3.39 -0.49
CA LYS A 43 -34.42 -2.05 -0.74
C LYS A 43 -33.40 -1.14 -1.43
N ASP A 44 -32.18 -1.05 -0.89
CA ASP A 44 -31.16 -0.10 -1.35
C ASP A 44 -29.74 -0.57 -0.98
N GLY A 45 -28.73 -0.02 -1.66
CA GLY A 45 -27.31 -0.26 -1.40
C GLY A 45 -26.64 -1.18 -2.42
N ASN A 46 -25.64 -1.94 -1.97
CA ASN A 46 -24.81 -2.79 -2.83
C ASN A 46 -25.47 -4.17 -3.07
N TYR A 47 -26.32 -4.23 -4.09
CA TYR A 47 -27.01 -5.47 -4.46
C TYR A 47 -26.05 -6.58 -4.93
N ASP A 48 -24.97 -6.21 -5.63
CA ASP A 48 -23.99 -7.17 -6.10
C ASP A 48 -23.29 -7.86 -4.93
N LEU A 49 -22.83 -7.09 -3.94
CA LEU A 49 -22.27 -7.66 -2.72
C LEU A 49 -23.27 -8.57 -2.00
N TYR A 50 -24.54 -8.19 -1.91
CA TYR A 50 -25.57 -9.07 -1.35
C TYR A 50 -25.65 -10.40 -2.10
N GLN A 51 -25.61 -10.39 -3.44
CA GLN A 51 -25.59 -11.61 -4.24
C GLN A 51 -24.30 -12.42 -4.05
N THR A 52 -23.13 -11.77 -3.90
CA THR A 52 -21.87 -12.44 -3.55
C THR A 52 -22.00 -13.21 -2.25
N LEU A 53 -22.51 -12.56 -1.19
CA LEU A 53 -22.67 -13.17 0.12
C LEU A 53 -23.66 -14.32 0.10
N ARG A 54 -24.78 -14.19 -0.63
CA ARG A 54 -25.73 -15.30 -0.82
C ARG A 54 -25.10 -16.50 -1.52
N ARG A 55 -24.27 -16.28 -2.55
CA ARG A 55 -23.58 -17.37 -3.24
C ARG A 55 -22.54 -18.04 -2.33
N HIS A 56 -21.79 -17.24 -1.57
CA HIS A 56 -20.78 -17.73 -0.64
C HIS A 56 -21.33 -18.70 0.40
N THR A 57 -22.52 -18.39 0.94
CA THR A 57 -23.19 -19.18 1.97
C THR A 57 -24.12 -20.26 1.39
N ASN A 58 -24.01 -20.57 0.10
CA ASN A 58 -24.92 -21.51 -0.59
C ASN A 58 -26.40 -21.17 -0.40
N ASN A 59 -26.74 -19.88 -0.36
CA ASN A 59 -28.07 -19.33 -0.10
C ASN A 59 -28.64 -19.63 1.30
N ASN A 60 -27.80 -19.94 2.28
CA ASN A 60 -28.22 -20.10 3.67
C ASN A 60 -28.59 -18.74 4.28
N ASN A 61 -29.89 -18.47 4.42
CA ASN A 61 -30.39 -17.19 4.91
C ASN A 61 -29.90 -16.82 6.33
N ALA A 62 -29.72 -17.80 7.22
CA ALA A 62 -29.23 -17.52 8.57
C ALA A 62 -27.79 -17.00 8.53
N GLU A 63 -26.93 -17.68 7.76
CA GLU A 63 -25.53 -17.31 7.62
C GLU A 63 -25.34 -16.00 6.83
N VAL A 64 -26.13 -15.76 5.78
CA VAL A 64 -26.15 -14.46 5.07
C VAL A 64 -26.46 -13.33 6.04
N ASN A 65 -27.44 -13.52 6.93
CA ASN A 65 -27.82 -12.51 7.91
C ASN A 65 -26.67 -12.16 8.86
N GLU A 66 -25.79 -13.10 9.20
CA GLU A 66 -24.60 -12.82 10.00
C GLU A 66 -23.60 -11.92 9.26
N TYR A 67 -23.35 -12.17 7.97
CA TYR A 67 -22.54 -11.27 7.15
C TYR A 67 -23.19 -9.89 6.98
N LEU A 68 -24.52 -9.83 6.81
CA LEU A 68 -25.25 -8.56 6.74
C LEU A 68 -25.18 -7.77 8.06
N GLN A 69 -25.16 -8.46 9.20
CA GLN A 69 -24.95 -7.85 10.51
C GLN A 69 -23.51 -7.32 10.63
N ALA A 70 -22.52 -8.09 10.18
CA ALA A 70 -21.12 -7.66 10.15
C ALA A 70 -20.91 -6.41 9.27
N CYS A 71 -21.45 -6.37 8.05
CA CYS A 71 -21.43 -5.19 7.18
C CYS A 71 -22.05 -3.96 7.87
N ARG A 72 -23.22 -4.12 8.49
CA ARG A 72 -23.89 -3.05 9.24
C ARG A 72 -23.06 -2.57 10.42
N HIS A 73 -22.43 -3.50 11.14
CA HIS A 73 -21.60 -3.19 12.29
C HIS A 73 -20.35 -2.39 11.88
N ILE A 74 -19.65 -2.81 10.83
CA ILE A 74 -18.51 -2.04 10.27
C ILE A 74 -18.98 -0.64 9.87
N ARG A 75 -19.99 -0.55 9.01
CA ARG A 75 -20.51 0.74 8.50
C ARG A 75 -20.85 1.73 9.61
N ASN A 76 -21.56 1.27 10.64
CA ASN A 76 -22.03 2.14 11.72
C ASN A 76 -20.87 2.61 12.62
N ASN A 77 -19.76 1.89 12.68
CA ASN A 77 -18.62 2.19 13.55
C ASN A 77 -17.42 2.82 12.82
N MET A 78 -17.41 2.89 11.49
CA MET A 78 -16.36 3.58 10.71
C MET A 78 -16.10 5.03 11.16
N PRO A 79 -17.09 5.86 11.54
CA PRO A 79 -16.81 7.19 12.07
C PRO A 79 -16.00 7.18 13.38
N LEU A 80 -16.12 6.13 14.20
CA LEU A 80 -15.42 5.98 15.48
C LEU A 80 -14.04 5.33 15.34
N ALA A 81 -13.83 4.54 14.30
CA ALA A 81 -12.59 3.81 14.08
C ALA A 81 -11.41 4.72 13.67
N ILE A 82 -10.21 4.44 14.17
CA ILE A 82 -8.97 5.12 13.72
C ILE A 82 -8.72 4.80 12.24
N SER A 83 -8.77 3.52 11.89
CA SER A 83 -8.72 2.98 10.52
C SER A 83 -9.56 1.71 10.43
N ILE A 84 -9.81 1.22 9.21
CA ILE A 84 -10.44 -0.08 9.01
C ILE A 84 -9.61 -1.22 9.61
N ASP A 85 -8.28 -1.17 9.50
CA ASP A 85 -7.39 -2.22 10.02
C ASP A 85 -7.42 -2.29 11.54
N ASN A 86 -7.38 -1.14 12.22
CA ASN A 86 -7.53 -1.06 13.67
C ASN A 86 -8.90 -1.59 14.11
N PHE A 87 -9.95 -1.32 13.34
CA PHE A 87 -11.29 -1.83 13.66
C PHE A 87 -11.38 -3.36 13.53
N ILE A 88 -10.88 -3.91 12.42
CA ILE A 88 -10.85 -5.38 12.22
C ILE A 88 -9.99 -6.05 13.30
N ASP A 89 -8.87 -5.46 13.70
CA ASP A 89 -8.02 -6.00 14.77
C ASP A 89 -8.70 -5.94 16.15
N SER A 90 -9.49 -4.90 16.44
CA SER A 90 -10.25 -4.81 17.70
C SER A 90 -11.34 -5.89 17.83
N GLU A 91 -11.77 -6.46 16.70
CA GLU A 91 -12.79 -7.52 16.59
C GLU A 91 -12.15 -8.89 16.28
N ARG A 92 -10.92 -9.11 16.75
CA ARG A 92 -10.15 -10.33 16.49
C ARG A 92 -10.95 -11.59 16.86
N GLY A 93 -10.99 -12.55 15.93
CA GLY A 93 -11.77 -13.79 16.04
C GLY A 93 -13.13 -13.74 15.35
N ASN A 94 -13.58 -12.56 14.91
CA ASN A 94 -14.79 -12.42 14.10
C ASN A 94 -14.46 -12.56 12.59
N GLU A 95 -14.38 -13.79 12.11
CA GLU A 95 -14.01 -14.08 10.71
C GLU A 95 -14.96 -13.45 9.68
N LYS A 96 -16.26 -13.37 9.99
CA LYS A 96 -17.25 -12.77 9.09
C LYS A 96 -17.04 -11.26 8.96
N LEU A 97 -16.79 -10.58 10.07
CA LEU A 97 -16.44 -9.16 10.09
C LEU A 97 -15.13 -8.90 9.36
N ALA A 98 -14.10 -9.70 9.61
CA ALA A 98 -12.83 -9.60 8.90
C ALA A 98 -13.03 -9.74 7.38
N LEU A 99 -13.80 -10.73 6.92
CA LEU A 99 -14.09 -10.92 5.50
C LEU A 99 -14.84 -9.71 4.91
N CYS A 100 -15.91 -9.23 5.56
CA CYS A 100 -16.66 -8.06 5.12
C CYS A 100 -15.78 -6.80 5.04
N GLY A 101 -14.92 -6.57 6.04
CA GLY A 101 -13.99 -5.46 6.05
C GLY A 101 -12.99 -5.53 4.89
N LYS A 102 -12.41 -6.71 4.67
CA LYS A 102 -11.48 -6.97 3.56
C LYS A 102 -12.13 -6.76 2.19
N ILE A 103 -13.37 -7.23 2.01
CA ILE A 103 -14.17 -6.97 0.80
C ILE A 103 -14.31 -5.46 0.55
N GLY A 104 -14.64 -4.70 1.60
CA GLY A 104 -14.75 -3.25 1.53
C GLY A 104 -13.45 -2.57 1.12
N ILE A 105 -12.31 -3.01 1.67
CA ILE A 105 -10.97 -2.51 1.31
C ILE A 105 -10.68 -2.79 -0.17
N VAL A 106 -10.83 -4.04 -0.62
CA VAL A 106 -10.53 -4.45 -2.00
C VAL A 106 -11.35 -3.63 -3.01
N ASP A 107 -12.67 -3.57 -2.83
CA ASP A 107 -13.56 -2.85 -3.74
C ASP A 107 -13.27 -1.34 -3.74
N SER A 108 -13.03 -0.76 -2.57
CA SER A 108 -12.66 0.67 -2.42
C SER A 108 -11.37 1.01 -3.17
N ILE A 109 -10.32 0.23 -2.95
CA ILE A 109 -9.00 0.50 -3.50
C ILE A 109 -8.99 0.30 -5.02
N LEU A 110 -9.65 -0.72 -5.56
CA LEU A 110 -9.70 -0.93 -7.01
C LEU A 110 -10.50 0.16 -7.74
N LYS A 111 -11.61 0.61 -7.14
CA LYS A 111 -12.35 1.78 -7.62
C LYS A 111 -11.50 3.05 -7.54
N ALA A 112 -10.69 3.20 -6.50
CA ALA A 112 -9.77 4.32 -6.37
C ALA A 112 -8.65 4.27 -7.41
N GLU A 113 -8.02 3.11 -7.64
CA GLU A 113 -7.03 2.92 -8.69
C GLU A 113 -7.60 3.35 -10.04
N LYS A 114 -8.84 2.96 -10.37
CA LYS A 114 -9.50 3.35 -11.63
C LYS A 114 -9.73 4.85 -11.78
N ARG A 115 -9.88 5.58 -10.66
CA ARG A 115 -10.12 7.03 -10.65
C ARG A 115 -8.82 7.84 -10.45
N SER A 116 -7.69 7.18 -10.26
CA SER A 116 -6.42 7.82 -9.91
C SER A 116 -5.77 8.47 -11.13
N LYS A 117 -4.77 9.33 -10.86
CA LYS A 117 -3.91 9.91 -11.91
C LYS A 117 -3.07 8.87 -12.66
N LEU A 118 -2.95 7.67 -12.11
CA LEU A 118 -2.16 6.57 -12.67
C LEU A 118 -2.97 5.69 -13.64
N TYR A 119 -4.30 5.78 -13.64
CA TYR A 119 -5.14 5.00 -14.53
C TYR A 119 -5.14 5.54 -15.96
N PHE A 120 -5.21 4.63 -16.93
CA PHE A 120 -5.47 4.94 -18.32
C PHE A 120 -6.24 3.78 -18.98
N ASP A 121 -7.17 4.13 -19.88
CA ASP A 121 -7.91 3.13 -20.67
C ASP A 121 -7.09 2.73 -21.90
N ARG A 122 -6.54 1.51 -21.84
CA ARG A 122 -5.74 0.90 -22.92
C ARG A 122 -6.49 0.71 -24.24
N TYR A 123 -7.82 0.64 -24.20
CA TYR A 123 -8.68 0.35 -25.35
C TYR A 123 -9.32 1.59 -25.96
N ARG A 124 -9.56 2.64 -25.15
CA ARG A 124 -10.28 3.85 -25.58
C ARG A 124 -9.47 5.13 -25.51
N GLY A 125 -8.19 5.08 -25.14
CA GLY A 125 -7.36 6.27 -24.96
C GLY A 125 -5.87 6.04 -25.05
N SER A 126 -5.13 6.65 -24.12
CA SER A 126 -3.67 6.54 -24.02
C SER A 126 -3.25 5.09 -23.76
N ARG A 127 -2.10 4.68 -24.32
CA ARG A 127 -1.49 3.37 -24.04
C ARG A 127 -0.53 3.38 -22.84
N THR A 128 -0.38 4.52 -22.19
CA THR A 128 0.52 4.73 -21.06
C THR A 128 -0.04 5.79 -20.11
N ILE A 129 0.55 5.86 -18.92
CA ILE A 129 0.24 6.86 -17.89
C ILE A 129 0.47 8.27 -18.44
N ASN A 130 -0.43 9.20 -18.10
CA ASN A 130 -0.18 10.62 -18.37
C ASN A 130 0.79 11.20 -17.33
N PHE A 131 2.10 11.16 -17.61
CA PHE A 131 3.12 11.63 -16.67
C PHE A 131 2.99 13.11 -16.30
N SER A 132 2.43 13.98 -17.16
CA SER A 132 2.25 15.39 -16.81
C SER A 132 1.23 15.59 -15.68
N ALA A 133 0.25 14.68 -15.57
CA ALA A 133 -0.71 14.70 -14.45
C ALA A 133 -0.04 14.35 -13.10
N LEU A 134 1.17 13.79 -13.12
CA LEU A 134 1.93 13.41 -11.93
C LEU A 134 2.96 14.45 -11.51
N GLU A 135 3.05 15.61 -12.17
CA GLU A 135 4.07 16.64 -11.89
C GLU A 135 4.07 17.12 -10.44
N SER A 136 2.90 17.17 -9.80
CA SER A 136 2.75 17.56 -8.40
C SER A 136 2.93 16.41 -7.40
N THR A 137 3.36 15.23 -7.85
CA THR A 137 3.44 14.01 -7.03
C THR A 137 4.89 13.57 -6.82
N TRP A 138 5.13 12.68 -5.87
CA TRP A 138 6.44 12.12 -5.57
C TRP A 138 6.92 11.07 -6.58
N TYR A 139 6.02 10.50 -7.38
CA TYR A 139 6.34 9.44 -8.33
C TYR A 139 7.41 9.87 -9.36
N LEU A 140 7.25 11.05 -9.96
CA LEU A 140 8.22 11.55 -10.94
C LEU A 140 9.60 11.87 -10.34
N PRO A 141 9.73 12.65 -9.25
CA PRO A 141 11.03 12.89 -8.66
C PRO A 141 11.66 11.61 -8.08
N PHE A 142 10.87 10.68 -7.54
CA PHE A 142 11.37 9.36 -7.14
C PHE A 142 11.98 8.61 -8.33
N PHE A 143 11.28 8.52 -9.47
CA PHE A 143 11.83 7.89 -10.67
C PHE A 143 13.13 8.57 -11.13
N ARG A 144 13.19 9.91 -11.11
CA ARG A 144 14.41 10.65 -11.43
C ARG A 144 15.54 10.30 -10.46
N THR A 145 15.28 10.25 -9.16
CA THR A 145 16.26 9.83 -8.15
C THR A 145 16.78 8.41 -8.41
N LEU A 146 15.91 7.48 -8.80
CA LEU A 146 16.32 6.10 -9.11
C LEU A 146 17.17 5.98 -10.38
N THR A 147 16.94 6.85 -11.36
CA THR A 147 17.48 6.73 -12.72
C THR A 147 18.57 7.75 -13.06
N GLU A 148 18.82 8.71 -12.15
CA GLU A 148 19.86 9.71 -12.30
C GLU A 148 21.21 9.04 -12.56
N ASN A 149 21.86 9.45 -13.66
CA ASN A 149 23.13 8.88 -14.13
C ASN A 149 23.13 7.34 -14.19
N CYS A 150 21.98 6.73 -14.51
CA CYS A 150 21.83 5.28 -14.63
C CYS A 150 21.51 4.88 -16.06
N ARG A 151 22.32 4.02 -16.67
CA ARG A 151 22.01 3.42 -17.97
C ARG A 151 21.09 2.23 -17.78
N ALA A 152 20.39 1.84 -18.84
CA ALA A 152 19.46 0.70 -18.81
C ALA A 152 20.14 -0.59 -18.30
N GLU A 153 21.38 -0.84 -18.73
CA GLU A 153 22.21 -1.98 -18.31
C GLU A 153 22.58 -1.98 -16.81
N ASP A 154 22.58 -0.81 -16.16
CA ASP A 154 22.93 -0.66 -14.75
C ASP A 154 21.71 -0.71 -13.82
N LEU A 155 20.48 -0.59 -14.36
CA LEU A 155 19.25 -0.51 -13.57
C LEU A 155 19.09 -1.70 -12.63
N ALA A 156 19.35 -2.90 -13.11
CA ALA A 156 19.23 -4.13 -12.32
C ALA A 156 20.10 -4.08 -11.05
N LYS A 157 21.33 -3.60 -11.18
CA LYS A 157 22.28 -3.45 -10.06
C LYS A 157 21.88 -2.32 -9.11
N ARG A 158 21.30 -1.23 -9.63
CA ARG A 158 20.80 -0.14 -8.78
C ARG A 158 19.58 -0.59 -7.97
N PHE A 159 18.63 -1.23 -8.63
CA PHE A 159 17.36 -1.66 -8.03
C PHE A 159 17.56 -2.75 -6.98
N SER A 160 18.61 -3.59 -7.09
CA SER A 160 18.92 -4.60 -6.07
C SER A 160 19.32 -4.05 -4.70
N SER A 161 19.60 -2.75 -4.58
CA SER A 161 19.90 -2.07 -3.31
C SER A 161 18.68 -1.36 -2.70
N ILE A 162 17.51 -1.56 -3.28
CA ILE A 162 16.30 -0.80 -2.94
C ILE A 162 15.20 -1.76 -2.52
N THR A 163 14.64 -1.45 -1.35
CA THR A 163 13.53 -2.19 -0.77
C THR A 163 12.35 -1.25 -0.56
N LEU A 164 11.18 -1.67 -1.05
CA LEU A 164 9.92 -0.94 -0.93
C LEU A 164 9.01 -1.72 0.01
N VAL A 165 8.85 -1.21 1.23
CA VAL A 165 7.91 -1.73 2.23
C VAL A 165 6.62 -0.92 2.12
N ILE A 166 5.61 -1.51 1.51
CA ILE A 166 4.36 -0.83 1.14
C ILE A 166 3.27 -1.32 2.09
N PHE A 167 2.80 -0.44 2.97
CA PHE A 167 1.69 -0.72 3.89
C PHE A 167 0.32 -0.50 3.24
N ASN A 168 0.31 -0.03 2.00
CA ASN A 168 -0.90 0.21 1.23
C ASN A 168 -1.35 -1.08 0.53
N TYR A 169 -2.66 -1.21 0.32
CA TYR A 169 -3.22 -2.33 -0.44
C TYR A 169 -3.16 -2.11 -1.96
N ASP A 170 -2.95 -0.87 -2.40
CA ASP A 170 -2.91 -0.47 -3.81
C ASP A 170 -1.60 -0.90 -4.51
N ARG A 171 -1.62 -0.86 -5.84
CA ARG A 171 -0.51 -1.30 -6.70
C ARG A 171 0.15 -0.12 -7.43
N CYS A 172 0.03 1.08 -6.88
CA CYS A 172 0.35 2.33 -7.58
C CYS A 172 1.82 2.42 -7.98
N ILE A 173 2.74 2.12 -7.07
CA ILE A 173 4.17 2.30 -7.33
C ILE A 173 4.69 1.26 -8.32
N GLU A 174 4.23 0.02 -8.24
CA GLU A 174 4.54 -1.04 -9.19
C GLU A 174 4.02 -0.69 -10.58
N HIS A 175 2.76 -0.25 -10.67
CA HIS A 175 2.16 0.17 -11.92
C HIS A 175 2.90 1.35 -12.54
N PHE A 176 3.23 2.36 -11.72
CA PHE A 176 3.99 3.53 -12.15
C PHE A 176 5.37 3.16 -12.68
N LEU A 177 6.17 2.40 -11.91
CA LEU A 177 7.55 2.04 -12.30
C LEU A 177 7.57 1.24 -13.60
N HIS A 178 6.62 0.33 -13.80
CA HIS A 178 6.52 -0.48 -15.02
C HIS A 178 6.33 0.40 -16.26
N ASN A 179 5.35 1.31 -16.23
CA ASN A 179 5.08 2.22 -17.33
C ASN A 179 6.21 3.27 -17.52
N ALA A 180 6.80 3.75 -16.43
CA ALA A 180 7.89 4.73 -16.47
C ALA A 180 9.14 4.15 -17.13
N LEU A 181 9.54 2.94 -16.77
CA LEU A 181 10.68 2.25 -17.39
C LEU A 181 10.44 1.97 -18.88
N MET A 182 9.26 1.48 -19.24
CA MET A 182 8.89 1.26 -20.64
C MET A 182 8.97 2.55 -21.45
N THR A 183 8.54 3.68 -20.89
CA THR A 183 8.52 4.96 -21.61
C THR A 183 9.90 5.60 -21.68
N TYR A 184 10.61 5.69 -20.55
CA TYR A 184 11.86 6.43 -20.46
C TYR A 184 13.05 5.70 -21.11
N TYR A 185 13.17 4.39 -20.87
CA TYR A 185 14.25 3.57 -21.45
C TYR A 185 13.83 2.81 -22.71
N ARG A 186 12.56 2.94 -23.14
CA ARG A 186 11.99 2.23 -24.31
C ARG A 186 12.06 0.70 -24.19
N LEU A 187 11.98 0.20 -22.95
CA LEU A 187 11.94 -1.23 -22.67
C LEU A 187 10.59 -1.83 -23.09
N SER A 188 10.61 -3.07 -23.53
CA SER A 188 9.40 -3.88 -23.63
C SER A 188 8.79 -4.12 -22.25
N GLY A 189 7.52 -4.51 -22.20
CA GLY A 189 6.85 -4.81 -20.94
C GLY A 189 7.49 -5.97 -20.16
N ALA A 190 8.14 -6.91 -20.86
CA ALA A 190 8.87 -8.02 -20.23
C ALA A 190 10.20 -7.54 -19.63
N GLU A 191 11.00 -6.78 -20.39
CA GLU A 191 12.26 -6.21 -19.90
C GLU A 191 12.05 -5.28 -18.69
N ALA A 192 11.01 -4.45 -18.72
CA ALA A 192 10.65 -3.60 -17.58
C ALA A 192 10.28 -4.43 -16.34
N ALA A 193 9.55 -5.54 -16.51
CA ALA A 193 9.22 -6.45 -15.42
C ALA A 193 10.46 -7.14 -14.84
N GLU A 194 11.41 -7.55 -15.69
CA GLU A 194 12.68 -8.16 -15.27
C GLU A 194 13.55 -7.20 -14.45
N VAL A 195 13.59 -5.92 -14.83
CA VAL A 195 14.28 -4.87 -14.06
C VAL A 195 13.59 -4.64 -12.72
N ILE A 196 12.27 -4.49 -12.71
CA ILE A 196 11.49 -4.26 -11.49
C ILE A 196 11.60 -5.44 -10.52
N ALA A 197 11.71 -6.68 -11.03
CA ALA A 197 11.93 -7.87 -10.21
C ALA A 197 13.25 -7.86 -9.43
N LYS A 198 14.15 -6.90 -9.69
CA LYS A 198 15.36 -6.68 -8.87
C LYS A 198 15.10 -5.83 -7.64
N LEU A 199 14.00 -5.09 -7.57
CA LEU A 199 13.55 -4.44 -6.34
C LEU A 199 13.01 -5.49 -5.37
N THR A 200 13.20 -5.25 -4.08
CA THR A 200 12.50 -6.05 -3.06
C THR A 200 11.20 -5.36 -2.68
N PHE A 201 10.07 -5.90 -3.13
CA PHE A 201 8.73 -5.46 -2.69
C PHE A 201 8.28 -6.25 -1.48
N ILE A 202 7.85 -5.55 -0.43
CA ILE A 202 7.29 -6.14 0.78
C ILE A 202 5.95 -5.50 1.05
N HIS A 203 4.88 -6.30 1.05
CA HIS A 203 3.52 -5.89 1.37
C HIS A 203 3.08 -6.57 2.67
N PRO A 204 3.30 -5.96 3.85
CA PRO A 204 2.99 -6.62 5.13
C PRO A 204 1.54 -7.10 5.22
N TYR A 205 0.61 -6.35 4.63
CA TYR A 205 -0.83 -6.66 4.61
C TYR A 205 -1.31 -7.26 3.28
N GLY A 206 -0.42 -7.58 2.36
CA GLY A 206 -0.78 -8.02 1.01
C GLY A 206 -1.32 -6.90 0.12
N THR A 207 -1.79 -7.27 -1.06
CA THR A 207 -2.26 -6.34 -2.11
C THR A 207 -3.65 -6.74 -2.62
N VAL A 208 -4.36 -5.81 -3.24
CA VAL A 208 -5.65 -6.06 -3.93
C VAL A 208 -5.54 -6.92 -5.20
N GLY A 209 -4.51 -7.75 -5.32
CA GLY A 209 -4.24 -8.62 -6.46
C GLY A 209 -2.88 -8.37 -7.10
N SER A 210 -2.57 -9.14 -8.13
CA SER A 210 -1.35 -9.00 -8.93
C SER A 210 -1.64 -8.23 -10.22
N LEU A 211 -0.71 -7.38 -10.65
CA LEU A 211 -0.72 -6.82 -12.00
C LEU A 211 -0.38 -7.92 -13.02
N GLN A 212 -0.89 -7.81 -14.24
CA GLN A 212 -0.71 -8.81 -15.30
C GLN A 212 0.75 -9.18 -15.63
N TRP A 213 1.70 -8.27 -15.37
CA TRP A 213 3.12 -8.50 -15.62
C TRP A 213 3.85 -9.15 -14.44
N GLN A 214 3.25 -9.17 -13.24
CA GLN A 214 3.88 -9.71 -12.02
C GLN A 214 3.76 -11.23 -11.96
N ASP A 215 2.55 -11.75 -12.15
CA ASP A 215 2.26 -13.17 -12.03
C ASP A 215 1.06 -13.51 -12.89
N ARG A 216 1.28 -14.13 -14.06
CA ARG A 216 0.18 -14.53 -14.96
C ARG A 216 -0.57 -15.78 -14.53
N ALA A 217 -0.01 -16.55 -13.60
CA ALA A 217 -0.59 -17.80 -13.11
C ALA A 217 -1.47 -17.59 -11.88
N SER A 218 -1.37 -16.42 -11.23
CA SER A 218 -2.23 -16.08 -10.09
C SER A 218 -3.70 -16.02 -10.50
N SER A 219 -4.56 -16.52 -9.62
CA SER A 219 -6.02 -16.49 -9.79
C SER A 219 -6.62 -15.10 -9.49
N THR A 220 -5.83 -14.19 -8.91
CA THR A 220 -6.21 -12.80 -8.56
C THR A 220 -5.42 -11.77 -9.39
N VAL A 221 -5.38 -11.99 -10.70
CA VAL A 221 -4.71 -11.11 -11.66
C VAL A 221 -5.69 -10.14 -12.28
N MET A 222 -5.33 -8.86 -12.24
CA MET A 222 -6.15 -7.81 -12.84
C MET A 222 -5.30 -6.66 -13.36
N GLU A 223 -5.79 -5.99 -14.40
CA GLU A 223 -5.25 -4.68 -14.79
C GLU A 223 -5.37 -3.67 -13.64
N TYR A 224 -4.53 -2.64 -13.67
CA TYR A 224 -4.62 -1.54 -12.71
C TYR A 224 -5.95 -0.80 -12.90
N GLY A 225 -6.72 -0.62 -11.83
CA GLY A 225 -8.07 -0.06 -11.91
C GLY A 225 -9.08 -0.93 -12.69
N GLY A 226 -8.83 -2.24 -12.83
CA GLY A 226 -9.78 -3.17 -13.41
C GLY A 226 -11.04 -3.34 -12.56
N GLU A 227 -12.12 -3.82 -13.18
CA GLU A 227 -13.37 -4.09 -12.48
C GLU A 227 -13.42 -5.54 -12.02
N ILE A 228 -13.64 -5.75 -10.72
CA ILE A 228 -13.89 -7.07 -10.16
C ILE A 228 -15.31 -7.50 -10.43
N GLN A 229 -15.46 -8.74 -10.92
CA GLN A 229 -16.76 -9.37 -10.96
C GLN A 229 -17.16 -9.84 -9.57
N THR A 230 -18.45 -9.71 -9.26
CA THR A 230 -19.12 -10.03 -8.00
C THR A 230 -18.68 -11.36 -7.37
N HIS A 231 -18.46 -12.40 -8.18
CA HIS A 231 -18.08 -13.73 -7.71
C HIS A 231 -16.60 -13.85 -7.30
N GLN A 232 -15.74 -12.92 -7.70
CA GLN A 232 -14.30 -12.92 -7.41
C GLN A 232 -13.97 -12.10 -6.15
N LEU A 233 -14.86 -11.23 -5.66
CA LEU A 233 -14.56 -10.35 -4.50
C LEU A 233 -14.05 -11.11 -3.28
N ILE A 234 -14.60 -12.29 -2.99
CA ILE A 234 -14.19 -13.09 -1.83
C ILE A 234 -12.77 -13.60 -1.98
N GLU A 235 -12.43 -14.07 -3.17
CA GLU A 235 -11.09 -14.57 -3.48
C GLU A 235 -10.03 -13.45 -3.32
N TYR A 236 -10.33 -12.26 -3.82
CA TYR A 236 -9.46 -11.09 -3.65
C TYR A 236 -9.39 -10.64 -2.18
N ALA A 237 -10.51 -10.66 -1.45
CA ALA A 237 -10.54 -10.33 -0.04
C ALA A 237 -9.69 -11.30 0.80
N GLN A 238 -9.65 -12.59 0.45
CA GLN A 238 -8.81 -13.57 1.13
C GLN A 238 -7.30 -13.36 0.91
N ARG A 239 -6.90 -12.62 -0.13
CA ARG A 239 -5.49 -12.33 -0.43
C ARG A 239 -4.91 -11.24 0.48
N ILE A 240 -5.73 -10.31 0.94
CA ILE A 240 -5.29 -9.27 1.87
C ILE A 240 -5.32 -9.79 3.30
N ARG A 241 -4.31 -9.38 4.06
CA ARG A 241 -4.07 -9.82 5.42
C ARG A 241 -4.54 -8.77 6.40
N THR A 242 -5.16 -9.22 7.49
CA THR A 242 -5.30 -8.39 8.68
C THR A 242 -3.93 -8.22 9.36
N PHE A 243 -3.86 -7.33 10.35
CA PHE A 243 -2.64 -7.12 11.13
C PHE A 243 -2.03 -8.42 11.65
N THR A 244 -2.83 -9.27 12.32
CA THR A 244 -2.40 -10.56 12.86
C THR A 244 -1.89 -11.51 11.80
N GLU A 245 -2.59 -11.60 10.67
CA GLU A 245 -2.20 -12.48 9.57
C GLU A 245 -0.89 -12.01 8.93
N GLY A 246 -0.67 -10.68 8.85
CA GLY A 246 0.55 -10.09 8.31
C GLY A 246 1.78 -10.33 9.19
N ALA A 247 1.62 -10.21 10.51
CA ALA A 247 2.69 -10.39 11.51
C ALA A 247 3.31 -11.80 11.51
N HIS A 248 2.60 -12.81 11.00
CA HIS A 248 3.06 -14.21 10.94
C HIS A 248 3.47 -14.66 9.53
N SER A 249 3.66 -13.73 8.60
CA SER A 249 3.97 -14.08 7.21
C SER A 249 5.47 -14.25 6.94
N ASP A 250 5.82 -15.09 5.95
CA ASP A 250 7.21 -15.27 5.46
C ASP A 250 7.86 -13.94 5.04
N SER A 251 7.04 -12.98 4.61
CA SER A 251 7.46 -11.62 4.26
C SER A 251 8.09 -10.86 5.44
N MET A 252 7.79 -11.25 6.68
CA MET A 252 8.38 -10.64 7.89
C MET A 252 9.87 -10.96 8.04
N GLY A 253 10.30 -12.18 7.72
CA GLY A 253 11.73 -12.50 7.74
C GLY A 253 12.52 -11.65 6.74
N ILE A 254 11.96 -11.45 5.55
CA ILE A 254 12.54 -10.58 4.51
C ILE A 254 12.55 -9.11 4.97
N LEU A 255 11.47 -8.65 5.61
CA LEU A 255 11.38 -7.29 6.16
C LEU A 255 12.46 -7.05 7.22
N LYS A 256 12.53 -7.90 8.25
CA LYS A 256 13.53 -7.75 9.32
C LYS A 256 14.95 -7.82 8.77
N SER A 257 15.22 -8.70 7.81
CA SER A 257 16.52 -8.77 7.13
C SER A 257 16.86 -7.46 6.41
N ASN A 258 15.94 -6.91 5.62
CA ASN A 258 16.20 -5.63 4.92
C ASN A 258 16.37 -4.45 5.88
N MET A 259 15.58 -4.40 6.96
CA MET A 259 15.74 -3.40 8.01
C MET A 259 17.11 -3.53 8.69
N LYS A 260 17.56 -4.76 9.01
CA LYS A 260 18.87 -5.02 9.63
C LYS A 260 20.05 -4.45 8.84
N TYR A 261 20.00 -4.52 7.49
CA TYR A 261 21.07 -4.06 6.60
C TYR A 261 20.81 -2.67 5.99
N ALA A 262 19.82 -1.93 6.50
CA ALA A 262 19.49 -0.61 6.00
C ALA A 262 20.60 0.41 6.32
N GLU A 263 21.00 1.17 5.30
CA GLU A 263 21.92 2.32 5.43
C GLU A 263 21.16 3.65 5.31
N ARG A 264 19.99 3.63 4.65
CA ARG A 264 19.08 4.75 4.53
C ARG A 264 17.64 4.26 4.69
N ILE A 265 16.84 4.99 5.46
CA ILE A 265 15.40 4.71 5.63
C ILE A 265 14.61 5.95 5.26
N VAL A 266 13.54 5.78 4.47
CA VAL A 266 12.71 6.89 4.00
C VAL A 266 11.23 6.57 4.22
N PHE A 267 10.57 7.29 5.12
CA PHE A 267 9.13 7.17 5.37
C PHE A 267 8.35 8.16 4.51
N LEU A 268 7.46 7.66 3.67
CA LEU A 268 6.64 8.44 2.74
C LEU A 268 5.16 8.28 3.07
N GLY A 269 4.51 9.38 3.49
CA GLY A 269 3.07 9.42 3.76
C GLY A 269 2.60 8.37 4.77
N PHE A 270 3.47 8.02 5.71
CA PHE A 270 3.25 6.96 6.68
C PHE A 270 2.67 7.53 7.98
N ALA A 271 1.64 6.88 8.53
CA ALA A 271 0.90 7.39 9.68
C ALA A 271 1.53 7.06 11.05
N PHE A 272 2.63 6.29 11.08
CA PHE A 272 3.33 5.87 12.30
C PHE A 272 2.43 5.21 13.37
N HIS A 273 1.36 4.54 12.93
CA HIS A 273 0.53 3.75 13.84
C HIS A 273 1.36 2.69 14.55
N ARG A 274 1.10 2.52 15.86
CA ARG A 274 1.83 1.63 16.74
C ARG A 274 2.00 0.22 16.15
N LEU A 275 0.92 -0.38 15.66
CA LEU A 275 0.92 -1.70 15.05
C LEU A 275 1.91 -1.79 13.87
N ASN A 276 1.95 -0.79 13.00
CA ASN A 276 2.85 -0.77 11.85
C ASN A 276 4.31 -0.57 12.29
N MET A 277 4.55 0.23 13.32
CA MET A 277 5.88 0.41 13.90
C MET A 277 6.41 -0.86 14.57
N GLU A 278 5.54 -1.61 15.25
CA GLU A 278 5.87 -2.93 15.82
C GLU A 278 6.30 -3.92 14.72
N LEU A 279 5.66 -3.89 13.54
CA LEU A 279 6.08 -4.71 12.39
C LEU A 279 7.47 -4.33 11.84
N LEU A 280 7.91 -3.09 12.02
CA LEU A 280 9.24 -2.63 11.59
C LEU A 280 10.34 -2.89 12.62
N SER A 281 9.97 -3.02 13.90
CA SER A 281 10.92 -3.11 15.03
C SER A 281 11.86 -4.32 14.97
N LEU A 282 13.13 -4.16 15.32
CA LEU A 282 14.13 -5.25 15.29
C LEU A 282 14.32 -5.94 16.66
N THR A 283 13.27 -6.01 17.51
CA THR A 283 13.35 -6.50 18.90
C THR A 283 14.06 -7.84 19.11
N ASP A 284 14.16 -8.68 18.09
CA ASP A 284 14.76 -10.02 18.16
C ASP A 284 15.98 -10.20 17.22
N VAL A 285 16.48 -9.12 16.61
CA VAL A 285 17.57 -9.19 15.61
C VAL A 285 18.54 -8.02 15.77
N ASP A 286 19.80 -8.31 16.10
CA ASP A 286 20.84 -7.28 16.13
C ASP A 286 21.02 -6.63 14.76
N ARG A 287 21.16 -5.29 14.74
CA ARG A 287 21.54 -4.55 13.53
C ARG A 287 22.87 -5.09 13.00
N TYR A 288 23.06 -5.06 11.67
CA TYR A 288 24.38 -5.27 11.11
C TYR A 288 25.34 -4.16 11.58
N GLU A 289 26.48 -4.55 12.16
CA GLU A 289 27.50 -3.60 12.61
C GLU A 289 28.02 -2.76 11.43
N ASN A 290 27.59 -1.51 11.39
CA ASN A 290 28.06 -0.51 10.44
C ASN A 290 28.52 0.72 11.23
N PRO A 291 29.77 1.18 11.06
CA PRO A 291 30.28 2.36 11.77
C PRO A 291 29.54 3.66 11.40
N ALA A 292 28.77 3.67 10.30
CA ALA A 292 27.94 4.80 9.92
C ALA A 292 26.52 4.71 10.50
N ALA A 293 26.05 5.85 11.04
CA ALA A 293 24.65 6.05 11.39
C ALA A 293 23.75 5.95 10.14
N ILE A 294 22.54 5.42 10.32
CA ILE A 294 21.51 5.32 9.29
C ILE A 294 20.94 6.72 9.04
N ASP A 295 20.93 7.16 7.80
CA ASP A 295 20.22 8.39 7.42
C ASP A 295 18.71 8.08 7.33
N CYS A 296 17.91 8.76 8.12
CA CYS A 296 16.46 8.59 8.16
C CYS A 296 15.75 9.89 7.74
N TYR A 297 14.84 9.77 6.77
CA TYR A 297 14.01 10.87 6.28
C TYR A 297 12.54 10.47 6.43
N ALA A 298 11.69 11.38 6.91
CA ALA A 298 10.28 11.10 7.11
C ALA A 298 9.42 12.32 6.79
N THR A 299 8.34 12.10 6.04
CA THR A 299 7.26 13.10 5.93
C THR A 299 6.29 12.97 7.10
N ALA A 300 5.92 14.09 7.70
CA ALA A 300 4.89 14.20 8.73
C ALA A 300 3.95 15.38 8.40
N PHE A 301 3.37 15.36 7.20
CA PHE A 301 2.51 16.43 6.69
C PHE A 301 1.33 16.73 7.63
N GLU A 302 1.08 18.01 7.89
CA GLU A 302 0.02 18.53 8.78
C GLU A 302 0.06 18.02 10.23
N THR A 303 1.16 17.41 10.66
CA THR A 303 1.33 16.98 12.06
C THR A 303 1.83 18.11 12.95
N SER A 304 1.40 18.13 14.22
CA SER A 304 1.87 19.10 15.20
C SER A 304 3.33 18.84 15.58
N LYS A 305 4.03 19.85 16.14
CA LYS A 305 5.41 19.65 16.63
C LYS A 305 5.50 18.57 17.71
N SER A 306 4.51 18.52 18.62
CA SER A 306 4.45 17.50 19.66
C SER A 306 4.31 16.10 19.06
N ASP A 307 3.51 15.94 18.00
CA ASP A 307 3.37 14.65 17.32
C ASP A 307 4.65 14.29 16.56
N GLN A 308 5.34 15.27 15.96
CA GLN A 308 6.64 15.03 15.31
C GLN A 308 7.69 14.55 16.32
N GLU A 309 7.74 15.09 17.53
CA GLU A 309 8.61 14.60 18.61
C GLU A 309 8.25 13.16 19.02
N SER A 310 6.96 12.84 19.11
CA SER A 310 6.49 11.47 19.38
C SER A 310 6.84 10.49 18.24
N ILE A 311 6.71 10.92 16.99
CA ILE A 311 7.10 10.15 15.81
C ILE A 311 8.62 9.93 15.82
N SER A 312 9.41 10.99 16.07
CA SER A 312 10.87 10.90 16.18
C SER A 312 11.27 9.89 17.25
N SER A 313 10.63 9.94 18.42
CA SER A 313 10.87 8.98 19.48
C SER A 313 10.57 7.56 19.00
N SER A 314 9.44 7.34 18.34
CA SER A 314 9.04 6.01 17.83
C SER A 314 10.02 5.49 16.76
N ILE A 315 10.53 6.35 15.87
CA ILE A 315 11.55 6.00 14.88
C ILE A 315 12.88 5.67 15.57
N SER A 316 13.29 6.43 16.59
CA SER A 316 14.52 6.16 17.34
C SER A 316 14.54 4.77 17.99
N HIS A 317 13.39 4.22 18.37
CA HIS A 317 13.29 2.87 18.92
C HIS A 317 13.50 1.76 17.88
N LEU A 318 13.49 2.08 16.58
CA LEU A 318 13.81 1.09 15.54
C LEU A 318 15.30 0.73 15.53
N PHE A 319 16.17 1.71 15.83
CA PHE A 319 17.63 1.54 15.90
C PHE A 319 18.21 2.50 16.95
N GLU A 320 18.40 2.00 18.18
CA GLU A 320 18.78 2.82 19.33
C GLU A 320 20.13 3.51 19.15
N GLY A 321 20.14 4.85 19.09
CA GLY A 321 21.37 5.66 19.01
C GLY A 321 22.07 5.64 17.64
N GLU A 322 21.47 5.00 16.64
CA GLU A 322 22.11 4.73 15.35
C GLU A 322 21.49 5.51 14.17
N LEU A 323 20.45 6.33 14.42
CA LEU A 323 19.72 7.07 13.40
C LEU A 323 20.04 8.56 13.39
N LYS A 324 20.22 9.11 12.18
CA LYS A 324 20.14 10.55 11.91
C LYS A 324 18.77 10.86 11.35
N ILE A 325 17.85 11.26 12.21
CA ILE A 325 16.44 11.44 11.88
C ILE A 325 16.19 12.87 11.37
N ASN A 326 15.58 12.98 10.20
CA ASN A 326 15.06 14.22 9.63
C ASN A 326 13.56 14.04 9.38
N ILE A 327 12.73 14.63 10.24
CA ILE A 327 11.26 14.62 10.08
C ILE A 327 10.83 15.98 9.60
N GLU A 328 10.07 15.98 8.51
CA GLU A 328 9.66 17.21 7.84
C GLU A 328 8.14 17.26 7.68
N ASN A 329 7.54 18.37 8.11
CA ASN A 329 6.13 18.65 7.87
C ASN A 329 5.91 19.09 6.42
N MET A 330 5.92 18.13 5.51
CA MET A 330 5.77 18.34 4.07
C MET A 330 5.19 17.11 3.37
N THR A 331 4.69 17.32 2.15
CA THR A 331 4.26 16.26 1.22
C THR A 331 5.43 15.39 0.76
N CYS A 332 5.15 14.17 0.26
CA CYS A 332 6.17 13.29 -0.29
C CYS A 332 6.87 13.92 -1.50
N SER A 333 6.12 14.60 -2.38
CA SER A 333 6.70 15.29 -3.54
C SER A 333 7.74 16.33 -3.12
N LYS A 334 7.39 17.16 -2.12
CA LYS A 334 8.30 18.18 -1.57
C LYS A 334 9.55 17.58 -0.92
N LEU A 335 9.45 16.44 -0.22
CA LEU A 335 10.61 15.75 0.34
C LEU A 335 11.65 15.42 -0.74
N PHE A 336 11.22 14.83 -1.87
CA PHE A 336 12.17 14.50 -2.94
C PHE A 336 12.76 15.73 -3.63
N ASN A 337 12.02 16.84 -3.70
CA ASN A 337 12.55 18.08 -4.24
C ASN A 337 13.62 18.69 -3.33
N ASP A 338 13.32 18.81 -2.02
CA ASP A 338 14.18 19.47 -1.04
C ASP A 338 15.41 18.60 -0.68
N TYR A 339 15.28 17.27 -0.72
CA TYR A 339 16.34 16.31 -0.38
C TYR A 339 16.90 15.54 -1.59
N SER A 340 16.72 16.06 -2.81
CA SER A 340 17.14 15.41 -4.07
C SER A 340 18.57 14.86 -4.04
N ARG A 341 19.53 15.65 -3.52
CA ARG A 341 20.94 15.22 -3.37
C ARG A 341 21.13 14.16 -2.30
N SER A 342 20.44 14.31 -1.17
CA SER A 342 20.56 13.40 -0.02
C SER A 342 19.92 12.05 -0.29
N LEU A 343 18.88 12.01 -1.14
CA LEU A 343 18.17 10.80 -1.56
C LEU A 343 18.76 10.17 -2.84
N GLY A 344 19.67 10.86 -3.54
CA GLY A 344 20.36 10.37 -4.73
C GLY A 344 21.12 9.06 -4.53
N TYR A 345 21.34 8.36 -5.64
CA TYR A 345 22.15 7.13 -5.76
C TYR A 345 23.42 7.32 -6.60
N ALA A 346 23.70 8.57 -6.97
CA ALA A 346 24.86 8.98 -7.75
C ALA A 346 26.10 9.21 -6.87
#